data_AF-A0A1B6HLU2-F1
#
_entry.id   AF-A0A1B6HLU2-F1
#
_cell.length_a   1.000
_cell.length_b   1.000
_cell.length_c   1.000
_cell.angle_alpha   90.00
_cell.angle_beta   90.00
_cell.angle_gamma   90.00
#
_symmetry.space_group_name_H-M   'P 1'
#
loop_
_entity.id
_entity.type
_entity.pdbx_description
1 polymer ?
#
loop_
_entity_poly.entity_id
_entity_poly.type
_entity_poly.pdbx_seq_one_letter_code
_entity_poly.pdbx_strand_id
1 'polypeptide(L)'
;NFRELALIEMMDGMLEVRWEDELKKEVPKPKCMLEKDPEDYNEADLKAIKEYDEKCKILLSERERYRKMLEIEYKKLESTIQESLTKFDNSLFELFQTRLKVDAAMNHEQLKILRIHQLNDDRIRREIQEKEIVQNVQITEKESDYAHKQVALMQEATTECRNNYDALVVKDKAMGKKFKQEFSNTSATPAVLEQLVKYFRRRPKLQQRATQYPTLLLELARCVVDNDNSSFMPPEFHEFLSALETLDLPSSAAIHFDETVWATLVRVRRAKIESELKVRAYALELKEAEYTLSVVTKQMKAARERASANVAELRAAREDKIRLSRDLQVQLVMKQGLVETPLTGHISDFEHAILINPKIVEKINQHVKSAGSKKLDAMKQVTKFHRINKYKEWEYKKMRMECDDLAEKLNNIESIKVTLEVKQYLKELIKPHERDQQEDEGALLKQTEDNYKNTVKSLKDEIISVDEKIENFKKLNKKADKSILDLKCDVSEQQLERDLKMEETVSEAARRRMDMIVRRSQLVARIQQVHNDNLVLQTELELLRLRTYPTLKYKAPI
;
A
#
# COMPACT_ATOMS: atom_id res chain seq x y z
N ASN A 1 -42.06 76.84 10.39
CA ASN A 1 -40.96 76.81 9.40
C ASN A 1 -41.49 77.44 8.11
N PHE A 2 -41.18 78.70 7.80
CA PHE A 2 -41.82 79.45 6.71
C PHE A 2 -41.56 78.85 5.32
N ARG A 3 -40.39 78.21 5.12
CA ARG A 3 -40.05 77.52 3.87
C ARG A 3 -40.92 76.29 3.59
N GLU A 4 -41.23 75.48 4.60
CA GLU A 4 -42.11 74.32 4.43
C GLU A 4 -43.55 74.77 4.16
N LEU A 5 -44.03 75.81 4.84
CA LEU A 5 -45.35 76.39 4.61
C LEU A 5 -45.49 77.00 3.20
N ALA A 6 -44.48 77.75 2.74
CA ALA A 6 -44.46 78.33 1.40
C ALA A 6 -44.35 77.26 0.29
N LEU A 7 -43.64 76.15 0.54
CA LEU A 7 -43.54 75.03 -0.40
C LEU A 7 -44.86 74.25 -0.51
N ILE A 8 -45.57 74.08 0.61
CA ILE A 8 -46.93 73.52 0.64
C ILE A 8 -47.91 74.43 -0.11
N GLU A 9 -47.82 75.75 0.08
CA GLU A 9 -48.72 76.72 -0.55
C GLU A 9 -48.44 76.95 -2.05
N MET A 10 -47.19 76.84 -2.51
CA MET A 10 -46.80 77.10 -3.90
C MET A 10 -46.65 75.83 -4.77
N MET A 11 -46.34 74.67 -4.18
CA MET A 11 -46.03 73.42 -4.91
C MET A 11 -46.55 72.16 -4.20
N ASP A 12 -47.53 72.31 -3.30
CA ASP A 12 -48.17 71.19 -2.57
C ASP A 12 -47.15 70.32 -1.79
N GLY A 13 -45.99 70.90 -1.45
CA GLY A 13 -44.97 70.32 -0.58
C GLY A 13 -43.83 69.54 -1.25
N MET A 14 -43.73 69.47 -2.60
CA MET A 14 -42.66 68.73 -3.28
C MET A 14 -42.05 69.48 -4.49
N LEU A 15 -40.71 69.38 -4.63
CA LEU A 15 -39.94 70.05 -5.70
C LEU A 15 -39.97 69.30 -7.06
N GLU A 16 -40.13 67.98 -7.03
CA GLU A 16 -40.28 67.12 -8.22
C GLU A 16 -41.48 66.21 -8.00
N VAL A 17 -42.51 66.34 -8.83
CA VAL A 17 -43.70 65.50 -8.73
C VAL A 17 -43.37 64.12 -9.27
N ARG A 18 -43.16 63.16 -8.38
CA ARG A 18 -43.05 61.75 -8.76
C ARG A 18 -44.45 61.15 -8.85
N TRP A 19 -44.66 60.31 -9.86
CA TRP A 19 -45.92 59.60 -10.07
C TRP A 19 -46.38 58.85 -8.80
N GLU A 20 -45.43 58.31 -8.03
CA GLU A 20 -45.66 57.60 -6.77
C GLU A 20 -46.30 58.47 -5.68
N ASP A 21 -46.05 59.78 -5.72
CA ASP A 21 -46.54 60.74 -4.74
C ASP A 21 -47.91 61.31 -5.10
N GLU A 22 -48.24 61.38 -6.40
CA GLU A 22 -49.60 61.67 -6.88
C GLU A 22 -50.58 60.55 -6.51
N LEU A 23 -50.14 59.29 -6.60
CA LEU A 23 -50.95 58.14 -6.22
C LEU A 23 -51.31 58.13 -4.73
N LYS A 24 -50.53 58.79 -3.86
CA LYS A 24 -50.82 58.85 -2.41
C LYS A 24 -51.91 59.86 -2.06
N LYS A 25 -52.17 60.87 -2.91
CA LYS A 25 -53.22 61.87 -2.68
C LYS A 25 -54.60 61.23 -2.81
N GLU A 26 -55.55 61.62 -1.95
CA GLU A 26 -56.94 61.16 -2.04
C GLU A 26 -57.74 62.05 -2.99
N VAL A 27 -58.68 61.46 -3.74
CA VAL A 27 -59.62 62.25 -4.55
C VAL A 27 -60.55 62.99 -3.58
N PRO A 28 -60.67 64.34 -3.67
CA PRO A 28 -61.54 65.10 -2.78
C PRO A 28 -63.01 64.77 -3.03
N LYS A 29 -63.77 64.53 -1.95
CA LYS A 29 -65.21 64.23 -2.02
C LYS A 29 -65.98 65.42 -2.60
N PRO A 30 -66.97 65.19 -3.49
CA PRO A 30 -67.83 66.26 -3.99
C PRO A 30 -68.61 66.92 -2.85
N LYS A 31 -68.88 68.23 -2.97
CA LYS A 31 -69.61 69.00 -1.95
C LYS A 31 -71.00 68.40 -1.63
N CYS A 32 -71.67 67.83 -2.62
CA CYS A 32 -72.97 67.16 -2.44
C CYS A 32 -72.92 65.93 -1.52
N MET A 33 -71.79 65.21 -1.45
CA MET A 33 -71.61 64.07 -0.52
C MET A 33 -71.27 64.51 0.92
N LEU A 34 -70.94 65.78 1.12
CA LEU A 34 -70.57 66.35 2.43
C LEU A 34 -71.69 67.19 3.05
N GLU A 35 -72.56 67.79 2.22
CA GLU A 35 -73.52 68.82 2.65
C GLU A 35 -75.00 68.43 2.47
N LYS A 36 -75.34 67.35 1.74
CA LYS A 36 -76.73 66.96 1.45
C LYS A 36 -77.00 65.48 1.74
N ASP A 37 -78.23 65.18 2.18
CA ASP A 37 -78.70 63.81 2.39
C ASP A 37 -79.02 63.09 1.06
N PRO A 38 -78.90 61.75 0.98
CA PRO A 38 -79.01 60.99 -0.28
C PRO A 38 -80.35 61.11 -1.02
N GLU A 39 -81.40 61.57 -0.34
CA GLU A 39 -82.75 61.74 -0.88
C GLU A 39 -82.91 63.06 -1.66
N ASP A 40 -82.01 64.03 -1.48
CA ASP A 40 -82.07 65.39 -2.08
C ASP A 40 -81.06 65.61 -3.23
N TYR A 41 -80.56 64.54 -3.84
CA TYR A 41 -79.59 64.63 -4.94
C TYR A 41 -80.25 65.05 -6.26
N ASN A 42 -79.83 66.20 -6.80
CA ASN A 42 -80.22 66.63 -8.15
C ASN A 42 -79.42 65.86 -9.24
N GLU A 43 -79.88 65.88 -10.49
CA GLU A 43 -79.18 65.21 -11.61
C GLU A 43 -77.71 65.66 -11.78
N ALA A 44 -77.42 66.93 -11.48
CA ALA A 44 -76.06 67.46 -11.46
C ALA A 44 -75.20 66.89 -10.32
N ASP A 45 -75.81 66.63 -9.15
CA ASP A 45 -75.13 66.06 -7.98
C ASP A 45 -74.84 64.57 -8.21
N LEU A 46 -75.77 63.82 -8.83
CA LEU A 46 -75.56 62.43 -9.26
C LEU A 46 -74.45 62.31 -10.31
N LYS A 47 -74.32 63.28 -11.23
CA LYS A 47 -73.23 63.32 -12.21
C LYS A 47 -71.88 63.59 -11.55
N ALA A 48 -71.81 64.50 -10.59
CA ALA A 48 -70.59 64.79 -9.83
C ALA A 48 -70.14 63.60 -8.97
N ILE A 49 -71.07 62.82 -8.40
CA ILE A 49 -70.79 61.58 -7.68
C ILE A 49 -70.25 60.50 -8.63
N LYS A 50 -70.84 60.34 -9.82
CA LYS A 50 -70.33 59.41 -10.84
C LYS A 50 -68.92 59.78 -11.30
N GLU A 51 -68.64 61.06 -11.54
CA GLU A 51 -67.30 61.53 -11.91
C GLU A 51 -66.28 61.35 -10.78
N TYR A 52 -66.69 61.48 -9.51
CA TYR A 52 -65.87 61.17 -8.35
C TYR A 52 -65.56 59.67 -8.24
N ASP A 53 -66.58 58.82 -8.37
CA ASP A 53 -66.40 57.36 -8.34
C ASP A 53 -65.51 56.86 -9.48
N GLU A 54 -65.63 57.45 -10.67
CA GLU A 54 -64.75 57.17 -11.81
C GLU A 54 -63.30 57.57 -11.52
N LYS A 55 -63.06 58.76 -10.96
CA LYS A 55 -61.71 59.21 -10.55
C LYS A 55 -61.12 58.34 -9.44
N CYS A 56 -61.92 57.94 -8.46
CA CYS A 56 -61.53 57.00 -7.41
C CYS A 56 -61.17 55.63 -7.98
N LYS A 57 -61.95 55.11 -8.94
CA LYS A 57 -61.66 53.85 -9.63
C LYS A 57 -60.37 53.92 -10.44
N ILE A 58 -60.13 55.02 -11.15
CA ILE A 58 -58.88 55.24 -11.90
C ILE A 58 -57.70 55.27 -10.92
N LEU A 59 -57.76 56.05 -9.85
CA LEU A 59 -56.68 56.15 -8.85
C LEU A 59 -56.41 54.81 -8.15
N LEU A 60 -57.45 54.04 -7.82
CA LEU A 60 -57.28 52.68 -7.30
C LEU A 60 -56.61 51.75 -8.32
N SER A 61 -56.98 51.85 -9.61
CA SER A 61 -56.37 51.06 -10.68
C SER A 61 -54.89 51.40 -10.90
N GLU A 62 -54.52 52.68 -10.74
CA GLU A 62 -53.13 53.13 -10.85
C GLU A 62 -52.30 52.76 -9.62
N ARG A 63 -52.87 52.82 -8.40
CA ARG A 63 -52.24 52.29 -7.17
C ARG A 63 -51.98 50.79 -7.29
N GLU A 64 -52.94 50.02 -7.80
CA GLU A 64 -52.80 48.58 -8.05
C GLU A 64 -51.70 48.31 -9.10
N ARG A 65 -51.61 49.15 -10.13
CA ARG A 65 -50.55 49.06 -11.15
C ARG A 65 -49.17 49.36 -10.55
N TYR A 66 -49.05 50.39 -9.73
CA TYR A 66 -47.81 50.75 -9.05
C TYR A 66 -47.38 49.67 -8.05
N ARG A 67 -48.32 49.12 -7.26
CA ARG A 67 -48.08 47.97 -6.39
C ARG A 67 -47.52 46.78 -7.17
N LYS A 68 -48.15 46.41 -8.30
CA LYS A 68 -47.66 45.31 -9.15
C LYS A 68 -46.27 45.58 -9.72
N MET A 69 -45.96 46.83 -10.07
CA MET A 69 -44.63 47.23 -10.52
C MET A 69 -43.58 47.02 -9.42
N LEU A 70 -43.87 47.48 -8.20
CA LEU A 70 -43.01 47.27 -7.03
C LEU A 70 -42.85 45.78 -6.68
N GLU A 71 -43.91 44.98 -6.76
CA GLU A 71 -43.84 43.53 -6.53
C GLU A 71 -42.95 42.84 -7.57
N ILE A 72 -42.98 43.28 -8.83
CA ILE A 72 -42.11 42.78 -9.89
C ILE A 72 -40.66 43.19 -9.64
N GLU A 73 -40.40 44.45 -9.29
CA GLU A 73 -39.05 44.93 -8.98
C GLU A 73 -38.47 44.25 -7.75
N TYR A 74 -39.27 44.07 -6.70
CA TYR A 74 -38.88 43.32 -5.50
C TYR A 74 -38.45 41.89 -5.85
N LYS A 75 -39.27 41.16 -6.62
CA LYS A 75 -38.94 39.79 -7.06
C LYS A 75 -37.69 39.75 -7.94
N LYS A 76 -37.50 40.73 -8.83
CA LYS A 76 -36.28 40.84 -9.64
C LYS A 76 -35.05 41.08 -8.78
N LEU A 77 -35.14 41.97 -7.79
CA LEU A 77 -34.04 42.27 -6.87
C LEU A 77 -33.72 41.04 -6.01
N GLU A 78 -34.74 40.36 -5.48
CA GLU A 78 -34.59 39.11 -4.72
C GLU A 78 -33.89 38.02 -5.54
N SER A 79 -34.32 37.79 -6.78
CA SER A 79 -33.67 36.86 -7.71
C SER A 79 -32.21 37.24 -7.98
N THR A 80 -31.94 38.54 -8.20
CA THR A 80 -30.58 39.04 -8.46
C THR A 80 -29.68 38.82 -7.24
N ILE A 81 -30.20 39.06 -6.04
CA ILE A 81 -29.47 38.81 -4.79
C ILE A 81 -29.18 37.32 -4.63
N GLN A 82 -30.17 36.43 -4.82
CA GLN A 82 -29.96 34.98 -4.74
C GLN A 82 -28.94 34.47 -5.76
N GLU A 83 -28.99 34.96 -6.99
CA GLU A 83 -27.98 34.65 -8.01
C GLU A 83 -26.58 35.15 -7.61
N SER A 84 -26.48 36.34 -7.00
CA SER A 84 -25.19 36.87 -6.55
C SER A 84 -24.61 36.06 -5.39
N LEU A 85 -25.44 35.64 -4.43
CA LEU A 85 -25.04 34.80 -3.31
C LEU A 85 -24.57 33.42 -3.79
N THR A 86 -25.35 32.76 -4.65
CA THR A 86 -24.96 31.45 -5.21
C THR A 86 -23.67 31.53 -6.02
N LYS A 87 -23.45 32.60 -6.81
CA LYS A 87 -22.18 32.83 -7.51
C LYS A 87 -21.01 33.02 -6.55
N PHE A 88 -21.21 33.77 -5.47
CA PHE A 88 -20.19 33.98 -4.45
C PHE A 88 -19.85 32.68 -3.72
N ASP A 89 -20.87 31.92 -3.28
CA ASP A 89 -20.69 30.64 -2.58
C ASP A 89 -19.97 29.61 -3.45
N ASN A 90 -20.33 29.52 -4.74
CA ASN A 90 -19.63 28.67 -5.69
C ASN A 90 -18.16 29.10 -5.86
N SER A 91 -17.90 30.40 -5.97
CA SER A 91 -16.53 30.93 -6.08
C SER A 91 -15.70 30.64 -4.82
N LEU A 92 -16.31 30.78 -3.63
CA LEU A 92 -15.69 30.46 -2.36
C LEU A 92 -15.38 28.96 -2.24
N PHE A 93 -16.31 28.12 -2.69
CA PHE A 93 -16.13 26.67 -2.71
C PHE A 93 -15.01 26.24 -3.67
N GLU A 94 -14.95 26.81 -4.88
CA GLU A 94 -13.85 26.58 -5.82
C GLU A 94 -12.49 27.03 -5.27
N LEU A 95 -12.46 28.20 -4.60
CA LEU A 95 -11.25 28.68 -3.93
C LEU A 95 -10.83 27.73 -2.79
N PHE A 96 -11.78 27.26 -1.99
CA PHE A 96 -11.52 26.30 -0.93
C PHE A 96 -10.96 24.97 -1.48
N GLN A 97 -11.55 24.43 -2.55
CA GLN A 97 -11.01 23.25 -3.23
C GLN A 97 -9.60 23.48 -3.77
N THR A 98 -9.34 24.67 -4.33
CA THR A 98 -8.01 25.02 -4.83
C THR A 98 -7.00 25.10 -3.70
N ARG A 99 -7.35 25.73 -2.58
CA ARG A 99 -6.53 25.74 -1.37
C ARG A 99 -6.21 24.33 -0.88
N LEU A 100 -7.21 23.45 -0.76
CA LEU A 100 -6.99 22.06 -0.35
C LEU A 100 -6.03 21.31 -1.28
N LYS A 101 -6.14 21.53 -2.60
CA LYS A 101 -5.21 20.93 -3.57
C LYS A 101 -3.78 21.45 -3.40
N VAL A 102 -3.61 22.75 -3.16
CA VAL A 102 -2.30 23.36 -2.93
C VAL A 102 -1.71 22.85 -1.63
N ASP A 103 -2.46 22.86 -0.52
CA ASP A 103 -2.03 22.36 0.78
C ASP A 103 -1.62 20.86 0.68
N ALA A 104 -2.42 20.05 -0.03
CA ALA A 104 -2.09 18.64 -0.27
C ALA A 104 -0.80 18.47 -1.08
N ALA A 105 -0.58 19.29 -2.12
CA ALA A 105 0.65 19.27 -2.92
C ALA A 105 1.87 19.72 -2.11
N MET A 106 1.73 20.75 -1.28
CA MET A 106 2.79 21.19 -0.36
C MET A 106 3.17 20.09 0.62
N ASN A 107 2.18 19.47 1.26
CA ASN A 107 2.40 18.36 2.19
C ASN A 107 3.02 17.14 1.50
N HIS A 108 2.64 16.86 0.24
CA HIS A 108 3.25 15.80 -0.58
C HIS A 108 4.74 16.05 -0.79
N GLU A 109 5.13 17.24 -1.22
CA GLU A 109 6.54 17.59 -1.43
C GLU A 109 7.33 17.62 -0.11
N GLN A 110 6.72 18.11 0.98
CA GLN A 110 7.35 18.06 2.31
C GLN A 110 7.63 16.61 2.75
N LEU A 111 6.66 15.70 2.59
CA LEU A 111 6.85 14.29 2.93
C LEU A 111 7.95 13.65 2.08
N LYS A 112 8.01 13.98 0.79
CA LYS A 112 9.06 13.51 -0.12
C LYS A 112 10.44 14.00 0.30
N ILE A 113 10.57 15.26 0.68
CA ILE A 113 11.81 15.84 1.22
C ILE A 113 12.23 15.09 2.49
N LEU A 114 11.32 14.90 3.45
CA LEU A 114 11.59 14.18 4.69
C LEU A 114 12.05 12.74 4.44
N ARG A 115 11.41 12.03 3.52
CA ARG A 115 11.82 10.66 3.12
C ARG A 115 13.20 10.63 2.47
N ILE A 116 13.54 11.61 1.63
CA ILE A 116 14.88 11.72 1.03
C ILE A 116 15.93 12.00 2.11
N HIS A 117 15.63 12.86 3.09
CA HIS A 117 16.52 13.08 4.22
C HIS A 117 16.75 11.80 5.01
N GLN A 118 15.69 11.06 5.34
CA GLN A 118 15.80 9.78 6.03
C GLN A 118 16.64 8.77 5.23
N LEU A 119 16.40 8.65 3.93
CA LEU A 119 17.17 7.76 3.05
C LEU A 119 18.66 8.15 2.98
N ASN A 120 18.97 9.45 2.91
CA ASN A 120 20.35 9.93 2.91
C ASN A 120 21.05 9.68 4.26
N ASP A 121 20.34 9.89 5.36
CA ASP A 121 20.84 9.65 6.71
C ASP A 121 21.12 8.14 6.94
N ASP A 122 20.18 7.28 6.53
CA ASP A 122 20.36 5.83 6.51
C ASP A 122 21.53 5.38 5.61
N ARG A 123 21.73 6.04 4.46
CA ARG A 123 22.88 5.80 3.58
C ARG A 123 24.19 6.15 4.27
N ILE A 124 24.27 7.32 4.91
CA ILE A 124 25.47 7.79 5.61
C ILE A 124 25.81 6.85 6.78
N ARG A 125 24.83 6.49 7.62
CA ARG A 125 25.01 5.52 8.71
C ARG A 125 25.62 4.20 8.22
N ARG A 126 25.07 3.65 7.13
CA ARG A 126 25.59 2.40 6.55
C ARG A 126 26.97 2.56 5.94
N GLU A 127 27.30 3.73 5.38
CA GLU A 127 28.64 3.99 4.87
C GLU A 127 29.68 4.05 6.00
N ILE A 128 29.31 4.63 7.14
CA ILE A 128 30.15 4.63 8.35
C ILE A 128 30.35 3.19 8.85
N GLN A 129 29.26 2.41 8.98
CA GLN A 129 29.32 1.01 9.39
C GLN A 129 30.17 0.17 8.43
N GLU A 130 30.01 0.35 7.11
CA GLU A 130 30.83 -0.34 6.10
C GLU A 130 32.32 0.00 6.27
N LYS A 131 32.67 1.26 6.53
CA LYS A 131 34.05 1.68 6.78
C LYS A 131 34.64 1.02 8.03
N GLU A 132 33.87 0.94 9.11
CA GLU A 132 34.28 0.24 10.35
C GLU A 132 34.53 -1.25 10.10
N ILE A 133 33.62 -1.93 9.40
CA ILE A 133 33.79 -3.34 9.04
C ILE A 133 35.02 -3.54 8.15
N VAL A 134 35.26 -2.66 7.17
CA VAL A 134 36.45 -2.72 6.32
C VAL A 134 37.73 -2.60 7.14
N GLN A 135 37.77 -1.70 8.13
CA GLN A 135 38.92 -1.58 9.04
C GLN A 135 39.12 -2.87 9.85
N ASN A 136 38.04 -3.45 10.38
CA ASN A 136 38.09 -4.72 11.12
C ASN A 136 38.59 -5.88 10.25
N VAL A 137 38.15 -5.95 8.98
CA VAL A 137 38.66 -6.93 8.01
C VAL A 137 40.18 -6.77 7.84
N GLN A 138 40.67 -5.55 7.59
CA GLN A 138 42.10 -5.30 7.42
C GLN A 138 42.94 -5.69 8.66
N ILE A 139 42.43 -5.41 9.86
CA ILE A 139 43.11 -5.77 11.11
C ILE A 139 43.16 -7.29 11.26
N THR A 140 42.01 -7.96 11.11
CA THR A 140 41.91 -9.41 11.31
C THR A 140 42.61 -10.23 10.23
N GLU A 141 42.67 -9.75 8.98
CA GLU A 141 43.49 -10.36 7.93
C GLU A 141 44.99 -10.30 8.28
N LYS A 142 45.48 -9.14 8.75
CA LYS A 142 46.88 -9.00 9.21
C LYS A 142 47.20 -9.92 10.40
N GLU A 143 46.29 -10.03 11.37
CA GLU A 143 46.44 -10.96 12.49
C GLU A 143 46.48 -12.43 12.03
N SER A 144 45.60 -12.81 11.10
CA SER A 144 45.55 -14.14 10.51
C SER A 144 46.85 -14.46 9.76
N ASP A 145 47.36 -13.53 8.95
CA ASP A 145 48.61 -13.69 8.21
C ASP A 145 49.82 -13.80 9.14
N TYR A 146 49.86 -12.99 10.20
CA TYR A 146 50.90 -13.08 11.23
C TYR A 146 50.87 -14.43 11.94
N ALA A 147 49.69 -14.87 12.39
CA ALA A 147 49.53 -16.17 13.04
C ALA A 147 49.91 -17.33 12.11
N HIS A 148 49.61 -17.22 10.81
CA HIS A 148 50.02 -18.20 9.80
C HIS A 148 51.55 -18.30 9.67
N LYS A 149 52.25 -17.15 9.62
CA LYS A 149 53.71 -17.12 9.61
C LYS A 149 54.32 -17.73 10.88
N GLN A 150 53.74 -17.46 12.06
CA GLN A 150 54.20 -18.05 13.32
C GLN A 150 54.03 -19.57 13.34
N VAL A 151 52.90 -20.09 12.83
CA VAL A 151 52.72 -21.54 12.68
C VAL A 151 53.77 -22.14 11.76
N ALA A 152 54.06 -21.52 10.60
CA ALA A 152 55.06 -22.02 9.66
C ALA A 152 56.45 -22.12 10.29
N LEU A 153 56.89 -21.08 11.01
CA LEU A 153 58.16 -21.08 11.73
C LEU A 153 58.21 -22.16 12.83
N MET A 154 57.14 -22.30 13.61
CA MET A 154 57.08 -23.30 14.67
C MET A 154 57.02 -24.74 14.12
N GLN A 155 56.40 -24.93 12.95
CA GLN A 155 56.40 -26.21 12.24
C GLN A 155 57.81 -26.60 11.82
N GLU A 156 58.56 -25.68 11.21
CA GLU A 156 59.94 -25.90 10.81
C GLU A 156 60.82 -26.28 12.02
N ALA A 157 60.75 -25.51 13.11
CA ALA A 157 61.47 -25.82 14.34
C ALA A 157 61.08 -27.18 14.94
N THR A 158 59.78 -27.52 14.94
CA THR A 158 59.31 -28.83 15.43
C THR A 158 59.80 -29.98 14.56
N THR A 159 59.87 -29.79 13.23
CA THR A 159 60.44 -30.79 12.32
C THR A 159 61.93 -30.99 12.55
N GLU A 160 62.67 -29.93 12.85
CA GLU A 160 64.08 -30.02 13.23
C GLU A 160 64.27 -30.80 14.54
N CYS A 161 63.50 -30.48 15.59
CA CYS A 161 63.50 -31.22 16.85
C CYS A 161 63.22 -32.72 16.63
N ARG A 162 62.25 -33.05 15.75
CA ARG A 162 61.91 -34.43 15.42
C ARG A 162 63.05 -35.14 14.70
N ASN A 163 63.65 -34.50 13.71
CA ASN A 163 64.79 -35.04 12.97
C ASN A 163 65.98 -35.31 13.91
N ASN A 164 66.27 -34.39 14.82
CA ASN A 164 67.33 -34.53 15.83
C ASN A 164 67.05 -35.69 16.79
N TYR A 165 65.81 -35.83 17.27
CA TYR A 165 65.38 -36.95 18.09
C TYR A 165 65.52 -38.29 17.35
N ASP A 166 65.02 -38.40 16.12
CA ASP A 166 65.06 -39.63 15.33
C ASP A 166 66.51 -40.06 15.02
N ALA A 167 67.37 -39.10 14.63
CA ALA A 167 68.79 -39.35 14.41
C ALA A 167 69.48 -39.89 15.68
N LEU A 168 69.15 -39.32 16.84
CA LEU A 168 69.70 -39.75 18.12
C LEU A 168 69.19 -41.13 18.53
N VAL A 169 67.91 -41.44 18.31
CA VAL A 169 67.33 -42.77 18.53
C VAL A 169 68.02 -43.83 17.65
N VAL A 170 68.31 -43.50 16.39
CA VAL A 170 69.04 -44.41 15.49
C VAL A 170 70.47 -44.64 15.98
N LYS A 171 71.19 -43.58 16.37
CA LYS A 171 72.54 -43.66 16.95
C LYS A 171 72.54 -44.51 18.24
N ASP A 172 71.57 -44.28 19.11
CA ASP A 172 71.39 -45.00 20.36
C ASP A 172 71.18 -46.51 20.14
N LYS A 173 70.28 -46.89 19.22
CA LYS A 173 70.06 -48.28 18.83
C LYS A 173 71.32 -48.92 18.21
N ALA A 174 72.06 -48.15 17.40
CA ALA A 174 73.30 -48.63 16.79
C ALA A 174 74.38 -48.96 17.83
N MET A 175 74.53 -48.17 18.90
CA MET A 175 75.48 -48.46 19.98
C MET A 175 75.18 -49.80 20.69
N GLY A 176 73.90 -50.12 20.88
CA GLY A 176 73.51 -51.43 21.44
C GLY A 176 73.87 -52.60 20.52
N LYS A 177 73.72 -52.43 19.19
CA LYS A 177 74.08 -53.46 18.20
C LYS A 177 75.61 -53.63 18.05
N LYS A 178 76.34 -52.52 18.08
CA LYS A 178 77.81 -52.49 17.95
C LYS A 178 78.55 -52.88 19.22
N PHE A 179 77.87 -53.01 20.37
CA PHE A 179 78.48 -53.39 21.65
C PHE A 179 79.44 -54.59 21.54
N LYS A 180 79.02 -55.69 20.91
CA LYS A 180 79.87 -56.89 20.76
C LYS A 180 81.09 -56.65 19.85
N GLN A 181 81.01 -55.70 18.91
CA GLN A 181 82.11 -55.36 18.00
C GLN A 181 83.22 -54.57 18.71
N GLU A 182 82.91 -53.83 19.78
CA GLU A 182 83.92 -53.11 20.59
C GLU A 182 84.92 -54.05 21.29
N PHE A 183 84.59 -55.34 21.41
CA PHE A 183 85.44 -56.37 22.03
C PHE A 183 86.06 -57.34 21.02
N SER A 184 85.98 -57.06 19.70
CA SER A 184 86.55 -57.94 18.67
C SER A 184 88.08 -58.06 18.76
N ASN A 185 88.74 -57.06 19.32
CA ASN A 185 90.19 -57.01 19.49
C ASN A 185 90.65 -57.58 20.85
N THR A 186 89.70 -58.08 21.65
CA THR A 186 89.93 -58.68 22.96
C THR A 186 89.79 -60.20 22.83
N SER A 187 90.62 -60.97 23.53
CA SER A 187 90.54 -62.44 23.63
C SER A 187 89.34 -62.94 24.46
N ALA A 188 88.19 -62.25 24.38
CA ALA A 188 86.99 -62.59 25.12
C ALA A 188 86.25 -63.76 24.48
N THR A 189 86.05 -64.84 25.22
CA THR A 189 85.27 -66.00 24.77
C THR A 189 83.77 -65.66 24.64
N PRO A 190 82.97 -66.41 23.87
CA PRO A 190 81.53 -66.17 23.72
C PRO A 190 80.76 -66.10 25.06
N ALA A 191 81.13 -66.92 26.05
CA ALA A 191 80.53 -66.90 27.39
C ALA A 191 80.86 -65.62 28.18
N VAL A 192 82.09 -65.11 28.04
CA VAL A 192 82.54 -63.84 28.63
C VAL A 192 81.78 -62.67 27.98
N LEU A 193 81.57 -62.69 26.67
CA LEU A 193 80.79 -61.67 25.96
C LEU A 193 79.32 -61.62 26.44
N GLU A 194 78.69 -62.76 26.70
CA GLU A 194 77.32 -62.79 27.26
C GLU A 194 77.25 -62.20 28.68
N GLN A 195 78.25 -62.46 29.52
CA GLN A 195 78.34 -61.83 30.83
C GLN A 195 78.56 -60.32 30.73
N LEU A 196 79.44 -59.86 29.82
CA LEU A 196 79.66 -58.43 29.57
C LEU A 196 78.39 -57.72 29.09
N VAL A 197 77.53 -58.38 28.29
CA VAL A 197 76.22 -57.83 27.90
C VAL A 197 75.32 -57.61 29.13
N LYS A 198 75.35 -58.49 30.14
CA LYS A 198 74.59 -58.30 31.39
C LYS A 198 75.07 -57.07 32.17
N TYR A 199 76.38 -56.89 32.30
CA TYR A 199 76.95 -55.71 32.95
C TYR A 199 76.72 -54.42 32.15
N PHE A 200 76.76 -54.50 30.82
CA PHE A 200 76.45 -53.40 29.92
C PHE A 200 74.99 -52.94 30.02
N ARG A 201 74.04 -53.83 30.31
CA ARG A 201 72.61 -53.50 30.49
C ARG A 201 72.27 -52.99 31.90
N ARG A 202 73.17 -53.11 32.86
CA ARG A 202 72.94 -52.67 34.24
C ARG A 202 72.94 -51.14 34.31
N ARG A 203 71.95 -50.57 34.99
CA ARG A 203 71.74 -49.12 35.15
C ARG A 203 71.47 -48.79 36.62
N PRO A 204 72.00 -47.69 37.16
CA PRO A 204 71.48 -47.11 38.38
C PRO A 204 70.01 -46.69 38.21
N LYS A 205 69.23 -46.70 39.29
CA LYS A 205 67.84 -46.25 39.25
C LYS A 205 67.80 -44.72 39.25
N LEU A 206 67.01 -44.13 38.35
CA LEU A 206 66.78 -42.69 38.29
C LEU A 206 65.32 -42.39 38.65
N GLN A 207 65.10 -41.49 39.62
CA GLN A 207 63.75 -41.14 40.08
C GLN A 207 62.97 -40.38 38.99
N GLN A 208 61.67 -40.69 38.83
CA GLN A 208 60.86 -40.12 37.73
C GLN A 208 60.69 -38.60 37.80
N ARG A 209 60.60 -37.99 38.98
CA ARG A 209 60.43 -36.52 39.13
C ARG A 209 61.60 -35.73 38.55
N ALA A 210 62.83 -36.19 38.78
CA ALA A 210 64.03 -35.50 38.31
C ALA A 210 64.20 -35.55 36.78
N THR A 211 63.46 -36.41 36.09
CA THR A 211 63.57 -36.64 34.64
C THR A 211 62.56 -35.88 33.79
N GLN A 212 61.89 -34.87 34.34
CA GLN A 212 60.86 -34.10 33.63
C GLN A 212 61.42 -32.92 32.83
N TYR A 213 62.65 -32.49 33.11
CA TYR A 213 63.25 -31.30 32.51
C TYR A 213 64.37 -31.69 31.53
N PRO A 214 64.26 -31.35 30.23
CA PRO A 214 65.25 -31.72 29.22
C PRO A 214 66.65 -31.17 29.52
N THR A 215 66.76 -29.91 29.92
CA THR A 215 68.03 -29.23 30.22
C THR A 215 68.81 -29.93 31.32
N LEU A 216 68.12 -30.34 32.39
CA LEU A 216 68.71 -31.08 33.50
C LEU A 216 69.18 -32.49 33.06
N LEU A 217 68.43 -33.16 32.19
CA LEU A 217 68.83 -34.46 31.63
C LEU A 217 70.05 -34.37 30.71
N LEU A 218 70.16 -33.29 29.92
CA LEU A 218 71.33 -33.04 29.08
C LEU A 218 72.58 -32.77 29.92
N GLU A 219 72.44 -32.02 31.01
CA GLU A 219 73.53 -31.77 31.94
C GLU A 219 73.95 -33.07 32.66
N LEU A 220 73.00 -33.91 33.08
CA LEU A 220 73.31 -35.23 33.65
C LEU A 220 74.04 -36.12 32.63
N ALA A 221 73.62 -36.10 31.37
CA ALA A 221 74.27 -36.86 30.31
C ALA A 221 75.74 -36.45 30.14
N ARG A 222 76.04 -35.15 30.21
CA ARG A 222 77.41 -34.61 30.19
C ARG A 222 78.25 -35.16 31.36
N CYS A 223 77.72 -35.07 32.58
CA CYS A 223 78.39 -35.55 33.79
C CYS A 223 78.72 -37.06 33.76
N VAL A 224 77.89 -37.88 33.10
CA VAL A 224 78.12 -39.34 32.98
C VAL A 224 79.43 -39.68 32.27
N VAL A 225 79.87 -38.87 31.32
CA VAL A 225 81.10 -39.11 30.55
C VAL A 225 82.29 -38.33 31.12
N ASP A 226 82.08 -37.04 31.42
CA ASP A 226 83.15 -36.13 31.85
C ASP A 226 83.56 -36.35 33.31
N ASN A 227 82.77 -37.12 34.07
CA ASN A 227 83.00 -37.39 35.49
C ASN A 227 83.06 -36.10 36.35
N ASP A 228 82.36 -35.07 35.88
CA ASP A 228 82.33 -33.74 36.47
C ASP A 228 81.06 -33.56 37.32
N ASN A 229 81.23 -33.32 38.62
CA ASN A 229 80.12 -33.16 39.55
C ASN A 229 79.71 -31.68 39.61
N SER A 230 78.86 -31.27 38.66
CA SER A 230 78.27 -29.93 38.68
C SER A 230 77.46 -29.71 39.96
N SER A 231 77.80 -28.68 40.73
CA SER A 231 77.22 -28.42 42.07
C SER A 231 75.76 -27.93 42.04
N PHE A 232 75.20 -27.66 40.86
CA PHE A 232 73.84 -27.13 40.67
C PHE A 232 72.80 -28.21 40.33
N MET A 233 73.16 -29.48 40.44
CA MET A 233 72.29 -30.60 40.08
C MET A 233 71.39 -31.05 41.25
N PRO A 234 70.18 -31.57 40.97
CA PRO A 234 69.33 -32.16 42.01
C PRO A 234 70.05 -33.31 42.76
N PRO A 235 69.75 -33.53 44.06
CA PRO A 235 70.37 -34.59 44.86
C PRO A 235 70.16 -35.98 44.25
N GLU A 236 69.03 -36.23 43.57
CA GLU A 236 68.73 -37.49 42.89
C GLU A 236 69.71 -37.79 41.74
N PHE A 237 70.28 -36.77 41.13
CA PHE A 237 71.28 -36.90 40.07
C PHE A 237 72.67 -37.19 40.64
N HIS A 238 73.01 -36.59 41.79
CA HIS A 238 74.23 -36.95 42.52
C HIS A 238 74.18 -38.40 43.03
N GLU A 239 73.03 -38.85 43.55
CA GLU A 239 72.82 -40.26 43.91
C GLU A 239 72.99 -41.21 42.71
N PHE A 240 72.46 -40.82 41.53
CA PHE A 240 72.62 -41.58 40.30
C PHE A 240 74.09 -41.69 39.87
N LEU A 241 74.83 -40.58 39.88
CA LEU A 241 76.25 -40.54 39.51
C LEU A 241 77.11 -41.34 40.49
N SER A 242 76.88 -41.21 41.80
CA SER A 242 77.58 -42.00 42.83
C SER A 242 77.31 -43.50 42.70
N ALA A 243 76.05 -43.88 42.42
CA ALA A 243 75.69 -45.27 42.15
C ALA A 243 76.32 -45.79 40.84
N LEU A 244 76.53 -44.92 39.85
CA LEU A 244 77.23 -45.26 38.62
C LEU A 244 78.74 -45.48 38.86
N GLU A 245 79.40 -44.60 39.60
CA GLU A 245 80.80 -44.76 40.00
C GLU A 245 81.03 -46.07 40.76
N THR A 246 80.13 -46.40 41.70
CA THR A 246 80.19 -47.67 42.44
C THR A 246 80.08 -48.90 41.51
N LEU A 247 79.30 -48.78 40.43
CA LEU A 247 79.11 -49.80 39.42
C LEU A 247 80.32 -49.96 38.49
N ASP A 248 81.12 -48.90 38.32
CA ASP A 248 82.29 -48.84 37.44
C ASP A 248 83.58 -49.28 38.13
N LEU A 249 83.62 -49.33 39.47
CA LEU A 249 84.78 -49.80 40.24
C LEU A 249 85.29 -51.18 39.76
N PRO A 250 86.61 -51.39 39.63
CA PRO A 250 87.17 -52.70 39.27
C PRO A 250 86.78 -53.83 40.24
N SER A 251 86.49 -53.49 41.51
CA SER A 251 85.98 -54.45 42.51
C SER A 251 84.57 -54.98 42.23
N SER A 252 83.80 -54.29 41.38
CA SER A 252 82.51 -54.79 40.87
C SER A 252 82.65 -55.77 39.69
N ALA A 253 83.86 -55.91 39.13
CA ALA A 253 84.16 -56.85 38.06
C ALA A 253 84.29 -58.29 38.60
N ALA A 254 83.89 -59.27 37.81
CA ALA A 254 84.19 -60.67 38.13
C ALA A 254 85.70 -60.95 37.96
N ILE A 255 86.23 -61.87 38.77
CA ILE A 255 87.67 -62.17 38.91
C ILE A 255 88.35 -62.52 37.56
N HIS A 256 87.59 -63.01 36.59
CA HIS A 256 88.08 -63.44 35.26
C HIS A 256 88.04 -62.35 34.18
N PHE A 257 87.65 -61.10 34.50
CA PHE A 257 87.77 -59.98 33.56
C PHE A 257 89.12 -59.28 33.74
N ASP A 258 89.83 -59.09 32.63
CA ASP A 258 91.02 -58.24 32.61
C ASP A 258 90.64 -56.75 32.71
N GLU A 259 91.55 -55.95 33.27
CA GLU A 259 91.36 -54.53 33.54
C GLU A 259 91.08 -53.73 32.25
N THR A 260 91.73 -54.11 31.14
CA THR A 260 91.51 -53.50 29.83
C THR A 260 90.09 -53.73 29.29
N VAL A 261 89.55 -54.93 29.54
CA VAL A 261 88.20 -55.33 29.14
C VAL A 261 87.15 -54.61 29.97
N TRP A 262 87.40 -54.51 31.28
CA TRP A 262 86.53 -53.78 32.18
C TRP A 262 86.50 -52.27 31.87
N ALA A 263 87.65 -51.65 31.62
CA ALA A 263 87.74 -50.24 31.22
C ALA A 263 86.98 -49.98 29.90
N THR A 264 87.08 -50.89 28.93
CA THR A 264 86.33 -50.81 27.67
C THR A 264 84.83 -50.91 27.91
N LEU A 265 84.38 -51.82 28.78
CA LEU A 265 82.98 -51.95 29.18
C LEU A 265 82.44 -50.69 29.85
N VAL A 266 83.17 -50.12 30.82
CA VAL A 266 82.79 -48.89 31.53
C VAL A 266 82.63 -47.73 30.53
N ARG A 267 83.60 -47.54 29.63
CA ARG A 267 83.54 -46.52 28.56
C ARG A 267 82.30 -46.67 27.69
N VAL A 268 82.06 -47.87 27.14
CA VAL A 268 80.93 -48.12 26.24
C VAL A 268 79.59 -48.04 26.98
N ARG A 269 79.53 -48.46 28.25
CA ARG A 269 78.33 -48.32 29.10
C ARG A 269 78.01 -46.86 29.40
N ARG A 270 79.00 -46.05 29.80
CA ARG A 270 78.81 -44.62 30.07
C ARG A 270 78.35 -43.86 28.83
N ALA A 271 78.99 -44.09 27.68
CA ALA A 271 78.55 -43.52 26.40
C ALA A 271 77.12 -43.94 26.02
N LYS A 272 76.73 -45.18 26.35
CA LYS A 272 75.36 -45.65 26.14
C LYS A 272 74.36 -44.96 27.08
N ILE A 273 74.70 -44.80 28.36
CA ILE A 273 73.86 -44.12 29.36
C ILE A 273 73.67 -42.65 28.98
N GLU A 274 74.75 -41.95 28.59
CA GLU A 274 74.69 -40.57 28.08
C GLU A 274 73.69 -40.47 26.91
N SER A 275 73.79 -41.37 25.93
CA SER A 275 72.87 -41.40 24.79
C SER A 275 71.43 -41.66 25.19
N GLU A 276 71.18 -42.62 26.10
CA GLU A 276 69.83 -42.90 26.62
C GLU A 276 69.22 -41.67 27.32
N LEU A 277 70.03 -40.93 28.08
CA LEU A 277 69.62 -39.68 28.73
C LEU A 277 69.33 -38.58 27.71
N LYS A 278 70.18 -38.40 26.70
CA LYS A 278 69.95 -37.45 25.60
C LYS A 278 68.69 -37.80 24.80
N VAL A 279 68.46 -39.08 24.48
CA VAL A 279 67.22 -39.53 23.80
C VAL A 279 65.99 -39.16 24.62
N ARG A 280 66.05 -39.35 25.94
CA ARG A 280 64.96 -38.97 26.84
C ARG A 280 64.74 -37.46 26.90
N ALA A 281 65.80 -36.66 26.92
CA ALA A 281 65.72 -35.19 26.90
C ALA A 281 65.08 -34.68 25.60
N TYR A 282 65.58 -35.13 24.44
CA TYR A 282 65.05 -34.72 23.13
C TYR A 282 63.62 -35.22 22.91
N ALA A 283 63.23 -36.36 23.48
CA ALA A 283 61.83 -36.81 23.46
C ALA A 283 60.89 -35.83 24.19
N LEU A 284 61.35 -35.25 25.31
CA LEU A 284 60.59 -34.27 26.07
C LEU A 284 60.51 -32.92 25.35
N GLU A 285 61.63 -32.45 24.76
CA GLU A 285 61.65 -31.23 23.94
C GLU A 285 60.74 -31.36 22.72
N LEU A 286 60.78 -32.51 22.02
CA LEU A 286 59.89 -32.77 20.90
C LEU A 286 58.42 -32.75 21.33
N LYS A 287 58.10 -33.36 22.47
CA LYS A 287 56.73 -33.35 23.02
C LYS A 287 56.26 -31.92 23.34
N GLU A 288 57.13 -31.09 23.90
CA GLU A 288 56.83 -29.68 24.21
C GLU A 288 56.67 -28.84 22.94
N ALA A 289 57.54 -29.02 21.94
CA ALA A 289 57.45 -28.38 20.64
C ALA A 289 56.15 -28.75 19.91
N GLU A 290 55.80 -30.04 19.86
CA GLU A 290 54.55 -30.53 19.26
C GLU A 290 53.31 -29.99 19.97
N TYR A 291 53.34 -29.89 21.31
CA TYR A 291 52.27 -29.29 22.09
C TYR A 291 52.12 -27.79 21.77
N THR A 292 53.22 -27.05 21.77
CA THR A 292 53.24 -25.61 21.45
C THR A 292 52.72 -25.36 20.04
N LEU A 293 53.17 -26.16 19.07
CA LEU A 293 52.69 -26.10 17.69
C LEU A 293 51.18 -26.35 17.60
N SER A 294 50.65 -27.32 18.35
CA SER A 294 49.21 -27.60 18.41
C SER A 294 48.42 -26.40 18.93
N VAL A 295 48.91 -25.74 19.99
CA VAL A 295 48.28 -24.52 20.56
C VAL A 295 48.30 -23.36 19.57
N VAL A 296 49.46 -23.05 18.98
CA VAL A 296 49.60 -21.94 18.02
C VAL A 296 48.79 -22.21 16.75
N THR A 297 48.71 -23.47 16.30
CA THR A 297 47.86 -23.86 15.16
C THR A 297 46.38 -23.62 15.44
N LYS A 298 45.90 -23.90 16.66
CA LYS A 298 44.51 -23.59 17.07
C LYS A 298 44.26 -22.08 17.07
N GLN A 299 45.20 -21.28 17.58
CA GLN A 299 45.09 -19.81 17.57
C GLN A 299 45.04 -19.24 16.16
N MET A 300 45.87 -19.76 15.23
CA MET A 300 45.84 -19.37 13.82
C MET A 300 44.51 -19.70 13.16
N LYS A 301 43.95 -20.89 13.42
CA LYS A 301 42.61 -21.25 12.91
C LYS A 301 41.54 -20.29 13.42
N ALA A 302 41.55 -19.96 14.71
CA ALA A 302 40.62 -19.00 15.30
C ALA A 302 40.79 -17.58 14.70
N ALA A 303 42.02 -17.13 14.45
CA ALA A 303 42.28 -15.85 13.78
C ALA A 303 41.75 -15.85 12.34
N ARG A 304 41.96 -16.93 11.60
CA ARG A 304 41.45 -17.11 10.24
C ARG A 304 39.92 -17.15 10.18
N GLU A 305 39.29 -17.84 11.12
CA GLU A 305 37.82 -17.89 11.25
C GLU A 305 37.26 -16.48 11.52
N ARG A 306 37.85 -15.72 12.46
CA ARG A 306 37.49 -14.31 12.71
C ARG A 306 37.62 -13.44 11.46
N ALA A 307 38.73 -13.54 10.73
CA ALA A 307 38.93 -12.80 9.49
C ALA A 307 37.85 -13.17 8.44
N SER A 308 37.55 -14.46 8.28
CA SER A 308 36.51 -14.92 7.36
C SER A 308 35.10 -14.46 7.74
N ALA A 309 34.80 -14.39 9.04
CA ALA A 309 33.52 -13.89 9.55
C ALA A 309 33.35 -12.40 9.24
N ASN A 310 34.38 -11.58 9.48
CA ASN A 310 34.35 -10.15 9.15
C ASN A 310 34.19 -9.90 7.64
N VAL A 311 34.82 -10.72 6.80
CA VAL A 311 34.63 -10.65 5.34
C VAL A 311 33.20 -11.01 4.93
N ALA A 312 32.60 -12.02 5.57
CA ALA A 312 31.20 -12.38 5.33
C ALA A 312 30.23 -11.26 5.77
N GLU A 313 30.49 -10.66 6.93
CA GLU A 313 29.75 -9.51 7.44
C GLU A 313 29.83 -8.31 6.46
N LEU A 314 31.02 -8.01 5.94
CA LEU A 314 31.20 -6.96 4.94
C LEU A 314 30.38 -7.21 3.67
N ARG A 315 30.34 -8.46 3.19
CA ARG A 315 29.52 -8.83 2.03
C ARG A 315 28.04 -8.66 2.32
N ALA A 316 27.57 -9.10 3.49
CA ALA A 316 26.17 -8.94 3.90
C ALA A 316 25.78 -7.45 4.00
N ALA A 317 26.63 -6.62 4.62
CA ALA A 317 26.39 -5.18 4.73
C ALA A 317 26.31 -4.49 3.35
N ARG A 318 27.15 -4.91 2.40
CA ARG A 318 27.12 -4.41 1.01
C ARG A 318 25.87 -4.84 0.26
N GLU A 319 25.44 -6.09 0.41
CA GLU A 319 24.21 -6.59 -0.22
C GLU A 319 22.98 -5.86 0.34
N ASP A 320 22.93 -5.66 1.67
CA ASP A 320 21.88 -4.89 2.33
C ASP A 320 21.82 -3.45 1.83
N LYS A 321 22.97 -2.81 1.65
CA LYS A 321 23.09 -1.47 1.05
C LYS A 321 22.53 -1.43 -0.37
N ILE A 322 22.86 -2.43 -1.21
CA ILE A 322 22.34 -2.55 -2.57
C ILE A 322 20.82 -2.76 -2.56
N ARG A 323 20.31 -3.69 -1.75
CA ARG A 323 18.87 -3.95 -1.61
C ARG A 323 18.12 -2.67 -1.29
N LEU A 324 18.57 -1.92 -0.29
CA LEU A 324 17.91 -0.68 0.15
C LEU A 324 18.04 0.47 -0.84
N SER A 325 19.15 0.55 -1.58
CA SER A 325 19.27 1.53 -2.67
C SER A 325 18.29 1.28 -3.81
N ARG A 326 17.80 0.04 -3.96
CA ARG A 326 16.79 -0.35 -4.95
C ARG A 326 15.38 -0.25 -4.40
N ASP A 327 15.21 -0.44 -3.09
CA ASP A 327 13.93 -0.34 -2.38
C ASP A 327 13.54 1.13 -2.12
N LEU A 328 13.15 1.80 -3.20
CA LEU A 328 12.75 3.20 -3.18
C LEU A 328 11.25 3.32 -2.94
N GLN A 329 10.88 4.08 -1.91
CA GLN A 329 9.48 4.40 -1.65
C GLN A 329 8.92 5.35 -2.71
N VAL A 330 7.84 4.92 -3.37
CA VAL A 330 7.10 5.74 -4.33
C VAL A 330 5.82 6.24 -3.66
N GLN A 331 5.55 7.54 -3.77
CA GLN A 331 4.33 8.13 -3.26
C GLN A 331 3.25 8.14 -4.34
N LEU A 332 2.11 7.52 -4.04
CA LEU A 332 0.94 7.47 -4.91
C LEU A 332 -0.17 8.32 -4.29
N VAL A 333 -0.82 9.15 -5.11
CA VAL A 333 -1.99 9.93 -4.70
C VAL A 333 -3.22 9.23 -5.23
N MET A 334 -4.06 8.74 -4.31
CA MET A 334 -5.28 7.98 -4.63
C MET A 334 -6.49 8.64 -3.98
N LYS A 335 -7.67 8.48 -4.60
CA LYS A 335 -8.94 8.92 -4.01
C LYS A 335 -9.33 7.98 -2.87
N GLN A 336 -9.96 8.50 -1.81
CA GLN A 336 -10.33 7.74 -0.60
C GLN A 336 -11.12 6.46 -0.89
N GLY A 337 -11.95 6.43 -1.94
CA GLY A 337 -12.72 5.24 -2.32
C GLY A 337 -11.94 4.13 -3.03
N LEU A 338 -10.65 4.34 -3.34
CA LEU A 338 -9.77 3.32 -3.92
C LEU A 338 -8.86 2.68 -2.89
N VAL A 339 -8.92 3.13 -1.63
CA VAL A 339 -8.17 2.59 -0.51
C VAL A 339 -9.16 1.87 0.39
N GLU A 340 -9.10 0.55 0.42
CA GLU A 340 -10.04 -0.28 1.19
C GLU A 340 -9.66 -0.39 2.68
N THR A 341 -8.44 0.02 3.04
CA THR A 341 -7.93 -0.03 4.41
C THR A 341 -8.44 1.16 5.24
N PRO A 342 -8.87 0.96 6.50
CA PRO A 342 -9.24 2.07 7.37
C PRO A 342 -8.03 2.99 7.61
N LEU A 343 -8.27 4.30 7.50
CA LEU A 343 -7.22 5.32 7.62
C LEU A 343 -7.33 6.02 8.98
N THR A 344 -6.34 5.80 9.84
CA THR A 344 -6.09 6.59 11.06
C THR A 344 -5.13 7.76 10.79
N GLY A 345 -4.40 7.71 9.67
CA GLY A 345 -3.39 8.70 9.29
C GLY A 345 -1.96 8.27 9.64
N HIS A 346 -1.79 7.09 10.24
CA HIS A 346 -0.48 6.50 10.50
C HIS A 346 -0.01 5.62 9.33
N ILE A 347 1.31 5.58 9.11
CA ILE A 347 1.91 4.73 8.06
C ILE A 347 1.63 3.24 8.29
N SER A 348 1.46 2.84 9.56
CA SER A 348 1.12 1.47 9.95
C SER A 348 -0.22 0.98 9.40
N ASP A 349 -1.14 1.89 9.05
CA ASP A 349 -2.40 1.53 8.38
C ASP A 349 -2.15 0.75 7.07
N PHE A 350 -0.98 0.96 6.45
CA PHE A 350 -0.63 0.38 5.15
C PHE A 350 0.29 -0.85 5.23
N GLU A 351 0.64 -1.34 6.43
CA GLU A 351 1.59 -2.45 6.59
C GLU A 351 1.15 -3.74 5.88
N HIS A 352 -0.17 -3.98 5.85
CA HIS A 352 -0.78 -5.12 5.17
C HIS A 352 -1.50 -4.73 3.87
N ALA A 353 -1.29 -3.50 3.38
CA ALA A 353 -1.90 -3.04 2.15
C ALA A 353 -1.12 -3.53 0.93
N ILE A 354 -1.84 -3.95 -0.11
CA ILE A 354 -1.27 -4.45 -1.36
C ILE A 354 -1.76 -3.58 -2.51
N LEU A 355 -0.85 -3.16 -3.38
CA LEU A 355 -1.20 -2.45 -4.60
C LEU A 355 -1.67 -3.43 -5.68
N ILE A 356 -2.95 -3.36 -6.05
CA ILE A 356 -3.56 -4.24 -7.05
C ILE A 356 -3.83 -3.45 -8.34
N ASN A 357 -3.51 -4.06 -9.48
CA ASN A 357 -3.87 -3.47 -10.77
C ASN A 357 -5.39 -3.55 -10.99
N PRO A 358 -6.07 -2.42 -11.30
CA PRO A 358 -7.53 -2.40 -11.48
C PRO A 358 -8.03 -3.38 -12.54
N LYS A 359 -7.23 -3.68 -13.57
CA LYS A 359 -7.57 -4.66 -14.62
C LYS A 359 -7.84 -6.06 -14.08
N ILE A 360 -7.16 -6.44 -12.99
CA ILE A 360 -7.36 -7.75 -12.35
C ILE A 360 -8.74 -7.80 -11.71
N VAL A 361 -9.11 -6.74 -10.99
CA VAL A 361 -10.42 -6.59 -10.33
C VAL A 361 -11.52 -6.54 -11.38
N GLU A 362 -11.34 -5.78 -12.46
CA GLU A 362 -12.29 -5.72 -13.58
C GLU A 362 -12.51 -7.08 -14.23
N LYS A 363 -11.45 -7.86 -14.45
CA LYS A 363 -11.54 -9.22 -15.00
C LYS A 363 -12.29 -10.16 -14.07
N ILE A 364 -12.05 -10.09 -12.77
CA ILE A 364 -12.80 -10.86 -11.76
C ILE A 364 -14.28 -10.44 -11.80
N ASN A 365 -14.57 -9.15 -11.81
CA ASN A 365 -15.93 -8.63 -11.88
C ASN A 365 -16.67 -9.07 -13.15
N GLN A 366 -15.97 -9.17 -14.29
CA GLN A 366 -16.54 -9.73 -15.52
C GLN A 366 -16.89 -11.22 -15.36
N HIS A 367 -16.02 -12.02 -14.74
CA HIS A 367 -16.33 -13.42 -14.43
C HIS A 367 -17.50 -13.55 -13.47
N VAL A 368 -17.56 -12.72 -12.43
CA VAL A 368 -18.69 -12.69 -11.47
C VAL A 368 -19.99 -12.33 -12.17
N LYS A 369 -19.99 -11.31 -13.05
CA LYS A 369 -21.17 -10.94 -13.86
C LYS A 369 -21.60 -12.08 -14.79
N SER A 370 -20.64 -12.76 -15.44
CA SER A 370 -20.93 -13.91 -16.30
C SER A 370 -21.54 -15.07 -15.51
N ALA A 371 -20.98 -15.40 -14.35
CA ALA A 371 -21.53 -16.43 -13.46
C ALA A 371 -22.92 -16.03 -12.93
N GLY A 372 -23.11 -14.77 -12.58
CA GLY A 372 -24.40 -14.21 -12.18
C GLY A 372 -25.46 -14.33 -13.28
N SER A 373 -25.11 -14.02 -14.53
CA SER A 373 -26.00 -14.22 -15.68
C SER A 373 -26.41 -15.68 -15.83
N LYS A 374 -25.45 -16.61 -15.78
CA LYS A 374 -25.74 -18.06 -15.85
C LYS A 374 -26.68 -18.51 -14.73
N LYS A 375 -26.48 -18.03 -13.50
CA LYS A 375 -27.37 -18.31 -12.37
C LYS A 375 -28.77 -17.78 -12.63
N LEU A 376 -28.91 -16.54 -13.12
CA LEU A 376 -30.20 -15.94 -13.44
C LEU A 376 -30.91 -16.70 -14.55
N ASP A 377 -30.19 -17.14 -15.59
CA ASP A 377 -30.78 -17.91 -16.68
C ASP A 377 -31.24 -19.30 -16.22
N ALA A 378 -30.46 -19.97 -15.36
CA ALA A 378 -30.89 -21.21 -14.71
C ALA A 378 -32.15 -20.98 -13.85
N MET A 379 -32.20 -19.91 -13.05
CA MET A 379 -33.38 -19.57 -12.25
C MET A 379 -34.63 -19.30 -13.12
N LYS A 380 -34.46 -18.63 -14.27
CA LYS A 380 -35.55 -18.43 -15.24
C LYS A 380 -36.02 -19.75 -15.83
N GLN A 381 -35.11 -20.66 -16.17
CA GLN A 381 -35.45 -21.99 -16.67
C GLN A 381 -36.23 -22.81 -15.62
N VAL A 382 -35.77 -22.82 -14.37
CA VAL A 382 -36.48 -23.47 -13.26
C VAL A 382 -37.88 -22.90 -13.08
N THR A 383 -38.02 -21.57 -13.16
CA THR A 383 -39.33 -20.91 -13.08
C THR A 383 -40.26 -21.32 -14.24
N LYS A 384 -39.72 -21.39 -15.47
CA LYS A 384 -40.47 -21.87 -16.64
C LYS A 384 -40.87 -23.34 -16.49
N PHE A 385 -39.98 -24.18 -15.98
CA PHE A 385 -40.25 -25.58 -15.69
C PHE A 385 -41.38 -25.73 -14.65
N HIS A 386 -41.37 -24.97 -13.57
CA HIS A 386 -42.47 -24.96 -12.60
C HIS A 386 -43.81 -24.54 -13.21
N ARG A 387 -43.82 -23.54 -14.10
CA ARG A 387 -45.05 -23.16 -14.83
C ARG A 387 -45.56 -24.29 -15.70
N ILE A 388 -44.68 -24.95 -16.46
CA ILE A 388 -45.04 -26.10 -17.31
C ILE A 388 -45.54 -27.26 -16.46
N ASN A 389 -44.86 -27.58 -15.36
CA ASN A 389 -45.27 -28.67 -14.47
C ASN A 389 -46.65 -28.39 -13.86
N LYS A 390 -46.90 -27.17 -13.39
CA LYS A 390 -48.21 -26.76 -12.85
C LYS A 390 -49.32 -26.85 -13.90
N TYR A 391 -49.02 -26.47 -15.15
CA TYR A 391 -49.95 -26.61 -16.26
C TYR A 391 -50.24 -28.10 -16.58
N LYS A 392 -49.20 -28.94 -16.59
CA LYS A 392 -49.34 -30.39 -16.80
C LYS A 392 -50.11 -31.08 -15.67
N GLU A 393 -49.89 -30.68 -14.42
CA GLU A 393 -50.67 -31.15 -13.27
C GLU A 393 -52.15 -30.78 -13.39
N TRP A 394 -52.44 -29.57 -13.89
CA TRP A 394 -53.81 -29.15 -14.17
C TRP A 394 -54.44 -29.97 -15.30
N GLU A 395 -53.72 -30.19 -16.41
CA GLU A 395 -54.18 -31.06 -17.51
C GLU A 395 -54.47 -32.48 -17.01
N TYR A 396 -53.57 -33.06 -16.21
CA TYR A 396 -53.77 -34.38 -15.62
C TYR A 396 -55.02 -34.42 -14.73
N LYS A 397 -55.22 -33.41 -13.87
CA LYS A 397 -56.43 -33.33 -13.03
C LYS A 397 -57.70 -33.22 -13.86
N LYS A 398 -57.67 -32.44 -14.94
CA LYS A 398 -58.80 -32.32 -15.87
C LYS A 398 -59.14 -33.68 -16.50
N MET A 399 -58.16 -34.33 -17.11
CA MET A 399 -58.36 -35.64 -17.74
C MET A 399 -58.84 -36.69 -16.73
N ARG A 400 -58.31 -36.65 -15.49
CA ARG A 400 -58.77 -37.55 -14.43
C ARG A 400 -60.23 -37.31 -14.05
N MET A 401 -60.66 -36.05 -13.92
CA MET A 401 -62.06 -35.72 -13.68
C MET A 401 -62.96 -36.15 -14.84
N GLU A 402 -62.51 -36.02 -16.10
CA GLU A 402 -63.22 -36.54 -17.26
C GLU A 402 -63.35 -38.08 -17.23
N CYS A 403 -62.29 -38.79 -16.83
CA CYS A 403 -62.34 -40.24 -16.63
C CYS A 403 -63.31 -40.64 -15.51
N ASP A 404 -63.29 -39.93 -14.39
CA ASP A 404 -64.17 -40.18 -13.24
C ASP A 404 -65.65 -39.94 -13.62
N ASP A 405 -65.96 -38.86 -14.36
CA ASP A 405 -67.31 -38.58 -14.90
C ASP A 405 -67.76 -39.65 -15.90
N LEU A 406 -66.87 -40.11 -16.79
CA LEU A 406 -67.17 -41.21 -17.71
C LEU A 406 -67.41 -42.53 -16.97
N ALA A 407 -66.65 -42.81 -15.91
CA ALA A 407 -66.85 -43.99 -15.07
C ALA A 407 -68.18 -43.93 -14.30
N GLU A 408 -68.56 -42.75 -13.80
CA GLU A 408 -69.86 -42.54 -13.17
C GLU A 408 -71.00 -42.71 -14.17
N LYS A 409 -70.87 -42.14 -15.38
CA LYS A 409 -71.81 -42.37 -16.48
C LYS A 409 -71.94 -43.85 -16.85
N LEU A 410 -70.82 -44.58 -16.92
CA LEU A 410 -70.82 -46.02 -17.15
C LEU A 410 -71.57 -46.76 -16.03
N ASN A 411 -71.25 -46.48 -14.77
CA ASN A 411 -71.94 -47.05 -13.61
C ASN A 411 -73.44 -46.73 -13.61
N ASN A 412 -73.82 -45.52 -14.00
CA ASN A 412 -75.22 -45.13 -14.14
C ASN A 412 -75.91 -45.96 -15.25
N ILE A 413 -75.25 -46.17 -16.39
CA ILE A 413 -75.79 -47.03 -17.45
C ILE A 413 -75.90 -48.49 -17.00
N GLU A 414 -74.88 -49.03 -16.33
CA GLU A 414 -74.88 -50.42 -15.85
C GLU A 414 -75.88 -50.66 -14.71
N SER A 415 -76.10 -49.66 -13.85
CA SER A 415 -77.05 -49.74 -12.73
C SER A 415 -78.51 -49.58 -13.16
N ILE A 416 -78.77 -49.04 -14.36
CA ILE A 416 -80.10 -49.04 -14.95
C ILE A 416 -80.49 -50.49 -15.28
N LYS A 417 -81.33 -51.07 -14.42
CA LYS A 417 -82.05 -52.30 -14.76
C LYS A 417 -83.06 -51.97 -15.85
N VAL A 418 -82.82 -52.48 -17.05
CA VAL A 418 -83.75 -52.33 -18.19
C VAL A 418 -85.08 -53.00 -17.84
N THR A 419 -86.05 -52.20 -17.38
CA THR A 419 -87.42 -52.64 -17.15
C THR A 419 -88.14 -52.84 -18.48
N LEU A 420 -89.22 -53.60 -18.48
CA LEU A 420 -89.96 -53.92 -19.70
C LEU A 420 -90.45 -52.67 -20.44
N GLU A 421 -90.78 -51.61 -19.68
CA GLU A 421 -91.18 -50.29 -20.19
C GLU A 421 -90.02 -49.57 -20.90
N VAL A 422 -88.80 -49.60 -20.35
CA VAL A 422 -87.62 -49.01 -21.02
C VAL A 422 -87.29 -49.77 -22.30
N LYS A 423 -87.48 -51.10 -22.31
CA LYS A 423 -87.30 -51.93 -23.52
C LYS A 423 -88.38 -51.66 -24.58
N GLN A 424 -89.60 -51.34 -24.17
CA GLN A 424 -90.68 -50.90 -25.07
C GLN A 424 -90.42 -49.49 -25.58
N TYR A 425 -90.01 -48.56 -24.72
CA TYR A 425 -89.65 -47.19 -25.09
C TYR A 425 -88.48 -47.16 -26.07
N LEU A 426 -87.41 -47.93 -25.83
CA LEU A 426 -86.29 -48.06 -26.78
C LEU A 426 -86.70 -48.72 -28.10
N LYS A 427 -87.65 -49.67 -28.09
CA LYS A 427 -88.23 -50.24 -29.31
C LYS A 427 -89.11 -49.23 -30.07
N GLU A 428 -89.79 -48.32 -29.37
CA GLU A 428 -90.53 -47.23 -29.98
C GLU A 428 -89.63 -46.12 -30.51
N LEU A 429 -88.46 -45.88 -29.87
CA LEU A 429 -87.46 -44.93 -30.33
C LEU A 429 -86.74 -45.34 -31.62
N ILE A 430 -86.75 -46.63 -31.97
CA ILE A 430 -86.15 -47.16 -33.22
C ILE A 430 -87.12 -46.98 -34.41
N LYS A 431 -88.39 -46.62 -34.19
CA LYS A 431 -89.23 -46.13 -35.29
C LYS A 431 -88.74 -44.75 -35.72
N PRO A 432 -88.49 -44.50 -37.02
CA PRO A 432 -88.08 -43.19 -37.48
C PRO A 432 -89.26 -42.23 -37.30
N HIS A 433 -89.22 -41.48 -36.21
CA HIS A 433 -90.03 -40.28 -36.05
C HIS A 433 -89.07 -39.10 -36.14
N GLU A 434 -89.23 -38.34 -37.22
CA GLU A 434 -88.62 -37.04 -37.45
C GLU A 434 -88.91 -36.18 -36.22
N ARG A 435 -87.87 -35.88 -35.45
CA ARG A 435 -87.97 -34.94 -34.33
C ARG A 435 -87.27 -33.65 -34.73
N ASP A 436 -88.11 -32.66 -35.03
CA ASP A 436 -87.82 -31.23 -35.25
C ASP A 436 -87.30 -30.50 -33.99
N GLN A 437 -86.41 -31.12 -33.22
CA GLN A 437 -85.82 -30.52 -32.00
C GLN A 437 -84.30 -30.26 -32.11
N GLN A 438 -83.74 -30.30 -33.33
CA GLN A 438 -82.33 -29.94 -33.58
C GLN A 438 -82.12 -28.58 -34.27
N GLU A 439 -83.18 -27.89 -34.70
CA GLU A 439 -83.00 -26.62 -35.44
C GLU A 439 -82.66 -25.42 -34.53
N ASP A 440 -83.18 -25.37 -33.29
CA ASP A 440 -82.95 -24.22 -32.40
C ASP A 440 -81.54 -24.20 -31.76
N GLU A 441 -80.98 -25.36 -31.39
CA GLU A 441 -79.60 -25.41 -30.85
C GLU A 441 -78.55 -25.19 -31.95
N GLY A 442 -78.81 -25.68 -33.18
CA GLY A 442 -77.92 -25.50 -34.33
C GLY A 442 -77.87 -24.05 -34.82
N ALA A 443 -78.98 -23.31 -34.76
CA ALA A 443 -79.03 -21.90 -35.13
C ALA A 443 -78.26 -21.02 -34.13
N LEU A 444 -78.38 -21.29 -32.83
CA LEU A 444 -77.66 -20.56 -31.78
C LEU A 444 -76.14 -20.85 -31.83
N LEU A 445 -75.75 -22.10 -32.08
CA LEU A 445 -74.34 -22.48 -32.28
C LEU A 445 -73.72 -21.83 -33.51
N LYS A 446 -74.44 -21.76 -34.64
CA LYS A 446 -73.97 -21.02 -35.83
C LYS A 446 -73.83 -19.54 -35.57
N GLN A 447 -74.78 -18.92 -34.87
CA GLN A 447 -74.73 -17.49 -34.56
C GLN A 447 -73.55 -17.15 -33.63
N THR A 448 -73.27 -18.00 -32.65
CA THR A 448 -72.09 -17.84 -31.78
C THR A 448 -70.78 -18.06 -32.56
N GLU A 449 -70.69 -19.08 -33.41
CA GLU A 449 -69.54 -19.30 -34.29
C GLU A 449 -69.25 -18.10 -35.20
N ASP A 450 -70.28 -17.50 -35.81
CA ASP A 450 -70.10 -16.37 -36.72
C ASP A 450 -69.66 -15.10 -35.97
N ASN A 451 -70.15 -14.89 -34.74
CA ASN A 451 -69.66 -13.83 -33.86
C ASN A 451 -68.19 -14.04 -33.45
N TYR A 452 -67.78 -15.27 -33.14
CA TYR A 452 -66.38 -15.58 -32.85
C TYR A 452 -65.48 -15.43 -34.10
N LYS A 453 -65.95 -15.84 -35.27
CA LYS A 453 -65.21 -15.65 -36.54
C LYS A 453 -65.01 -14.17 -36.84
N ASN A 454 -66.01 -13.33 -36.59
CA ASN A 454 -65.92 -11.89 -36.82
C ASN A 454 -64.99 -11.18 -35.83
N THR A 455 -65.02 -11.54 -34.54
CA THR A 455 -64.09 -10.99 -33.53
C THR A 455 -62.64 -11.44 -33.76
N VAL A 456 -62.43 -12.68 -34.21
CA VAL A 456 -61.09 -13.16 -34.60
C VAL A 456 -60.57 -12.43 -35.83
N LYS A 457 -61.43 -12.12 -36.81
CA LYS A 457 -61.04 -11.31 -37.97
C LYS A 457 -60.66 -9.88 -37.56
N SER A 458 -61.47 -9.21 -36.73
CA SER A 458 -61.14 -7.85 -36.28
C SER A 458 -59.83 -7.78 -35.49
N LEU A 459 -59.57 -8.76 -34.62
CA LEU A 459 -58.30 -8.85 -33.88
C LEU A 459 -57.11 -9.13 -34.80
N LYS A 460 -57.28 -9.95 -35.85
CA LYS A 460 -56.23 -10.18 -36.85
C LYS A 460 -55.91 -8.92 -37.63
N ASP A 461 -56.93 -8.17 -38.05
CA ASP A 461 -56.74 -6.89 -38.75
C ASP A 461 -56.05 -5.85 -37.85
N GLU A 462 -56.38 -5.84 -36.56
CA GLU A 462 -55.73 -4.97 -35.58
C GLU A 462 -54.25 -5.34 -35.36
N ILE A 463 -53.93 -6.64 -35.28
CA ILE A 463 -52.53 -7.13 -35.22
C ILE A 463 -51.75 -6.71 -36.46
N ILE A 464 -52.30 -6.87 -37.66
CA ILE A 464 -51.65 -6.45 -38.92
C ILE A 464 -51.37 -4.94 -38.88
N SER A 465 -52.34 -4.13 -38.44
CA SER A 465 -52.16 -2.67 -38.33
C SER A 465 -51.05 -2.28 -37.33
N VAL A 466 -50.87 -3.05 -36.26
CA VAL A 466 -49.84 -2.82 -35.25
C VAL A 466 -48.47 -3.25 -35.78
N ASP A 467 -48.39 -4.39 -36.48
CA ASP A 467 -47.15 -4.85 -37.11
C ASP A 467 -46.65 -3.87 -38.18
N GLU A 468 -47.55 -3.30 -38.98
CA GLU A 468 -47.21 -2.23 -39.93
C GLU A 468 -46.66 -0.97 -39.23
N LYS A 469 -47.25 -0.58 -38.09
CA LYS A 469 -46.74 0.54 -37.27
C LYS A 469 -45.36 0.22 -36.71
N ILE A 470 -45.14 -1.01 -36.20
CA ILE A 470 -43.85 -1.45 -35.68
C ILE A 470 -42.78 -1.42 -36.78
N GLU A 471 -43.08 -1.90 -37.98
CA GLU A 471 -42.13 -1.86 -39.11
C GLU A 471 -41.82 -0.42 -39.55
N ASN A 472 -42.80 0.48 -39.53
CA ASN A 472 -42.56 1.91 -39.78
C ASN A 472 -41.66 2.54 -38.71
N PHE A 473 -41.88 2.26 -37.43
CA PHE A 473 -41.00 2.73 -36.35
C PHE A 473 -39.59 2.15 -36.45
N LYS A 474 -39.43 0.88 -36.82
CA LYS A 474 -38.11 0.28 -37.07
C LYS A 474 -37.37 0.99 -38.21
N LYS A 475 -38.07 1.35 -39.29
CA LYS A 475 -37.47 2.13 -40.40
C LYS A 475 -37.05 3.53 -39.96
N LEU A 476 -37.86 4.21 -39.14
CA LEU A 476 -37.53 5.52 -38.58
C LEU A 476 -36.32 5.45 -37.64
N ASN A 477 -36.29 4.47 -36.74
CA ASN A 477 -35.14 4.26 -35.85
C ASN A 477 -33.86 3.98 -36.62
N LYS A 478 -33.91 3.14 -37.67
CA LYS A 478 -32.76 2.92 -38.56
C LYS A 478 -32.28 4.19 -39.26
N LYS A 479 -33.18 5.11 -39.61
CA LYS A 479 -32.80 6.41 -40.18
C LYS A 479 -32.13 7.30 -39.13
N ALA A 480 -32.69 7.37 -37.93
CA ALA A 480 -32.10 8.12 -36.82
C ALA A 480 -30.71 7.58 -36.44
N ASP A 481 -30.54 6.26 -36.37
CA ASP A 481 -29.24 5.62 -36.08
C ASP A 481 -28.19 5.96 -37.14
N LYS A 482 -28.58 6.01 -38.42
CA LYS A 482 -27.69 6.47 -39.51
C LYS A 482 -27.30 7.94 -39.32
N SER A 483 -28.27 8.83 -39.08
CA SER A 483 -27.98 10.24 -38.84
C SER A 483 -27.07 10.45 -37.61
N ILE A 484 -27.24 9.66 -36.55
CA ILE A 484 -26.35 9.72 -35.37
C ILE A 484 -24.93 9.27 -35.73
N LEU A 485 -24.78 8.25 -36.57
CA LEU A 485 -23.49 7.77 -37.04
C LEU A 485 -22.79 8.83 -37.91
N ASP A 486 -23.51 9.40 -38.87
CA ASP A 486 -22.97 10.45 -39.75
C ASP A 486 -22.51 11.66 -38.92
N LEU A 487 -23.34 12.12 -37.98
CA LEU A 487 -23.01 13.24 -37.10
C LEU A 487 -21.79 12.95 -36.20
N LYS A 488 -21.60 11.69 -35.79
CA LYS A 488 -20.41 11.28 -35.02
C LYS A 488 -19.15 11.31 -35.87
N CYS A 489 -19.24 10.89 -37.14
CA CYS A 489 -18.14 10.99 -38.08
C CYS A 489 -17.77 12.47 -38.29
N ASP A 490 -18.74 13.33 -38.57
CA ASP A 490 -18.53 14.77 -38.77
C ASP A 490 -17.87 15.42 -37.55
N VAL A 491 -18.34 15.12 -36.33
CA VAL A 491 -17.75 15.65 -35.09
C VAL A 491 -16.33 15.12 -34.88
N SER A 492 -16.06 13.87 -35.24
CA SER A 492 -14.73 13.28 -35.13
C SER A 492 -13.75 13.90 -36.14
N GLU A 493 -14.20 14.16 -37.37
CA GLU A 493 -13.42 14.84 -38.40
C GLU A 493 -13.12 16.29 -37.99
N GLN A 494 -14.13 17.02 -37.50
CA GLN A 494 -13.94 18.37 -36.95
C GLN A 494 -12.99 18.39 -35.75
N GLN A 495 -13.01 17.37 -34.89
CA GLN A 495 -12.06 17.24 -33.78
C GLN A 495 -10.63 16.97 -34.25
N LEU A 496 -10.45 16.22 -35.35
CA LEU A 496 -9.15 15.95 -35.96
C LEU A 496 -8.56 17.19 -36.65
N GLU A 497 -9.40 18.01 -37.28
CA GLU A 497 -8.99 19.26 -37.93
C GLU A 497 -8.77 20.42 -36.93
N ARG A 498 -9.10 20.21 -35.65
CA ARG A 498 -9.05 21.23 -34.61
C ARG A 498 -7.60 21.49 -34.14
N ASP A 499 -7.06 22.65 -34.47
CA ASP A 499 -5.79 23.13 -33.90
C ASP A 499 -6.03 23.68 -32.48
N LEU A 500 -5.96 22.78 -31.50
CA LEU A 500 -6.15 23.10 -30.08
C LEU A 500 -5.19 24.18 -29.57
N LYS A 501 -3.97 24.27 -30.14
CA LYS A 501 -3.00 25.30 -29.75
C LYS A 501 -3.41 26.67 -30.26
N MET A 502 -3.90 26.75 -31.50
CA MET A 502 -4.40 28.01 -32.05
C MET A 502 -5.61 28.51 -31.25
N GLU A 503 -6.56 27.63 -30.91
CA GLU A 503 -7.72 28.01 -30.10
C GLU A 503 -7.35 28.48 -28.69
N GLU A 504 -6.39 27.81 -28.03
CA GLU A 504 -5.86 28.25 -26.74
C GLU A 504 -5.24 29.64 -26.84
N THR A 505 -4.43 29.91 -27.88
CA THR A 505 -3.83 31.24 -28.07
C THR A 505 -4.87 32.34 -28.34
N VAL A 506 -5.94 32.05 -29.09
CA VAL A 506 -7.04 32.99 -29.35
C VAL A 506 -7.85 33.24 -28.07
N SER A 507 -8.12 32.18 -27.30
CA SER A 507 -8.82 32.27 -26.01
C SER A 507 -8.02 33.07 -24.99
N GLU A 508 -6.71 32.85 -24.89
CA GLU A 508 -5.82 33.65 -24.05
C GLU A 508 -5.76 35.11 -24.50
N ALA A 509 -5.67 35.39 -25.79
CA ALA A 509 -5.69 36.75 -26.32
C ALA A 509 -7.03 37.46 -26.04
N ALA A 510 -8.16 36.73 -26.07
CA ALA A 510 -9.47 37.25 -25.68
C ALA A 510 -9.54 37.54 -24.16
N ARG A 511 -9.04 36.62 -23.32
CA ARG A 511 -8.95 36.83 -21.86
C ARG A 511 -8.08 38.02 -21.50
N ARG A 512 -6.90 38.17 -22.11
CA ARG A 512 -6.02 39.33 -21.90
C ARG A 512 -6.69 40.64 -22.30
N ARG A 513 -7.44 40.66 -23.42
CA ARG A 513 -8.23 41.83 -23.82
C ARG A 513 -9.31 42.17 -22.80
N MET A 514 -10.03 41.15 -22.31
CA MET A 514 -11.05 41.34 -21.28
C MET A 514 -10.47 41.88 -19.97
N ASP A 515 -9.35 41.33 -19.51
CA ASP A 515 -8.64 41.80 -18.32
C ASP A 515 -8.20 43.27 -18.45
N MET A 516 -7.73 43.68 -19.62
CA MET A 516 -7.38 45.09 -19.87
C MET A 516 -8.60 46.01 -19.79
N ILE A 517 -9.75 45.58 -20.33
CA ILE A 517 -11.00 46.34 -20.25
C ILE A 517 -11.46 46.48 -18.79
N VAL A 518 -11.41 45.40 -18.01
CA VAL A 518 -11.78 45.41 -16.59
C VAL A 518 -10.83 46.28 -15.76
N ARG A 519 -9.52 46.20 -15.99
CA ARG A 519 -8.55 47.07 -15.29
C ARG A 519 -8.79 48.54 -15.63
N ARG A 520 -9.09 48.85 -16.90
CA ARG A 520 -9.42 50.21 -17.31
C ARG A 520 -10.70 50.71 -16.61
N SER A 521 -11.75 49.90 -16.52
CA SER A 521 -12.99 50.31 -15.85
C SER A 521 -12.77 50.55 -14.35
N GLN A 522 -11.98 49.71 -13.68
CA GLN A 522 -11.59 49.90 -12.27
C GLN A 522 -10.78 51.18 -12.05
N LEU A 523 -9.83 51.49 -12.94
CA LEU A 523 -9.06 52.74 -12.88
C LEU A 523 -9.96 53.97 -13.06
N VAL A 524 -10.90 53.92 -14.01
CA VAL A 524 -11.86 55.01 -14.22
C VAL A 524 -12.74 55.21 -12.99
N ALA A 525 -13.24 54.13 -12.38
CA ALA A 525 -14.02 54.22 -11.15
C ALA A 525 -13.21 54.83 -9.99
N ARG A 526 -11.94 54.46 -9.86
CA ARG A 526 -11.05 55.05 -8.84
C ARG A 526 -10.77 56.53 -9.09
N ILE A 527 -10.58 56.94 -10.34
CA ILE A 527 -10.43 58.36 -10.71
C ILE A 527 -11.70 59.15 -10.36
N GLN A 528 -12.89 58.60 -10.65
CA GLN A 528 -14.16 59.21 -10.29
C GLN A 528 -14.32 59.35 -8.78
N GLN A 529 -13.93 58.33 -8.01
CA GLN A 529 -13.97 58.39 -6.55
C GLN A 529 -13.03 59.47 -6.00
N VAL A 530 -11.78 59.51 -6.46
CA VAL A 530 -10.81 60.55 -6.06
C VAL A 530 -11.28 61.96 -6.46
N HIS A 531 -11.97 62.09 -7.61
CA HIS A 531 -12.55 63.36 -8.03
C HIS A 531 -13.68 63.80 -7.09
N ASN A 532 -14.57 62.88 -6.71
CA ASN A 532 -15.63 63.15 -5.74
C ASN A 532 -15.05 63.56 -4.37
N ASP A 533 -14.02 62.86 -3.90
CA ASP A 533 -13.35 63.20 -2.63
C ASP A 533 -12.72 64.60 -2.69
N ASN A 534 -12.11 64.97 -3.82
CA ASN A 534 -11.59 66.32 -4.02
C ASN A 534 -12.69 67.39 -4.01
N LEU A 535 -13.84 67.10 -4.62
CA LEU A 535 -14.99 68.01 -4.59
C LEU A 535 -15.49 68.19 -3.15
N VAL A 536 -15.61 67.11 -2.38
CA VAL A 536 -15.99 67.19 -0.96
C VAL A 536 -14.99 68.03 -0.18
N LEU A 537 -13.68 67.77 -0.33
CA LEU A 537 -12.63 68.55 0.34
C LEU A 537 -12.66 70.03 -0.07
N GLN A 538 -12.94 70.35 -1.34
CA GLN A 538 -13.13 71.73 -1.80
C GLN A 538 -14.34 72.38 -1.12
N THR A 539 -15.46 71.67 -1.01
CA THR A 539 -16.65 72.19 -0.31
C THR A 539 -16.39 72.41 1.18
N GLU A 540 -15.67 71.50 1.84
CA GLU A 540 -15.27 71.65 3.24
C GLU A 540 -14.32 72.83 3.43
N LEU A 541 -13.39 73.04 2.51
CA LEU A 541 -12.48 74.19 2.52
C LEU A 541 -13.25 75.50 2.35
N GLU A 542 -14.22 75.57 1.45
CA GLU A 542 -15.10 76.74 1.31
C GLU A 542 -15.97 76.97 2.56
N LEU A 543 -16.51 75.91 3.17
CA LEU A 543 -17.23 76.00 4.44
C LEU A 543 -16.33 76.51 5.58
N LEU A 544 -15.08 76.06 5.65
CA LEU A 544 -14.10 76.53 6.63
C LEU A 544 -13.69 77.98 6.38
N ARG A 545 -13.56 78.41 5.12
CA ARG A 545 -13.37 79.82 4.73
C ARG A 545 -14.55 80.67 5.21
N LEU A 546 -15.78 80.23 4.96
CA LEU A 546 -16.99 80.91 5.46
C LEU A 546 -17.02 81.00 7.00
N ARG A 547 -16.43 80.03 7.69
CA ARG A 547 -16.35 79.99 9.16
C ARG A 547 -15.29 80.94 9.74
N THR A 548 -14.25 81.29 8.97
CA THR A 548 -13.22 82.27 9.36
C THR A 548 -13.57 83.71 8.96
N TYR A 549 -14.60 83.93 8.14
CA TYR A 549 -15.18 85.27 7.98
C TYR A 549 -15.95 85.66 9.26
N PRO A 550 -15.66 86.81 9.88
CA PRO A 550 -16.40 87.27 11.05
C PRO A 550 -17.83 87.61 10.63
N THR A 551 -18.79 86.73 10.94
CA THR A 551 -20.21 87.06 10.90
C THR A 551 -20.49 88.09 11.99
N LEU A 552 -20.60 89.37 11.60
CA LEU A 552 -21.01 90.48 12.46
C LEU A 552 -22.39 90.16 13.09
N LYS A 553 -22.39 89.78 14.37
CA LYS A 553 -23.62 89.68 15.17
C LYS A 553 -24.10 91.10 15.49
N TYR A 554 -25.09 91.58 14.75
CA TYR A 554 -25.79 92.83 15.02
C TYR A 554 -26.60 92.71 16.32
N LYS A 555 -26.17 93.36 17.40
CA LYS A 555 -26.98 93.61 18.61
C LYS A 555 -27.69 94.95 18.43
N ALA A 556 -29.02 94.94 18.33
CA ALA A 556 -29.83 96.15 18.40
C ALA A 556 -30.01 96.59 19.88
N PRO A 557 -29.88 97.88 20.21
CA PRO A 557 -30.12 98.41 21.56
C PRO A 557 -31.61 98.70 21.81
N ILE A 558 -31.96 98.80 23.10
CA ILE A 558 -33.27 99.22 23.66
C ILE A 558 -33.70 100.58 23.13
#